data_AF-A0A6C0RC46-F1
#
_entry.id   AF-A0A6C0RC46-F1
#
_cell.length_a   1.000
_cell.length_b   1.000
_cell.length_c   1.000
_cell.angle_alpha   90.00
_cell.angle_beta   90.00
_cell.angle_gamma   90.00
#
_symmetry.space_group_name_H-M   'P 1'
#
loop_
_entity.id
_entity.type
_entity.pdbx_description
1 polymer ?
#
loop_
_entity_poly.entity_id
_entity_poly.type
_entity_poly.pdbx_seq_one_letter_code
_entity_poly.pdbx_strand_id
1 'polypeptide(L)'
;MEKRDNIEKLILENIDALNDNEPMEGHFARFEAKLDAQHKARRTISLNLIMKVAAVIVFAFLATNQAFIYFSPDNQGIINSKSEAASISLASVSPEYQEVEYYYTNSINTGIDQWNKWIEQGMISEDEQNMMDNELAEFETLYQNLQKDLAANPNDQRVINAMLEYYQAKLSVINIIITKLEEVQQKTQEAKQEAMAI
;
A
#
# COMPACT_ATOMS: atom_id res chain seq x y z
N MET A 1 42.67 67.90 41.49
CA MET A 1 42.33 68.14 40.07
C MET A 1 42.25 66.78 39.40
N GLU A 2 41.04 66.36 39.04
CA GLU A 2 40.79 65.03 38.49
C GLU A 2 41.17 65.00 36.99
N LYS A 3 41.92 63.98 36.59
CA LYS A 3 42.48 63.85 35.25
C LYS A 3 41.38 63.32 34.33
N ARG A 4 40.71 64.20 33.58
CA ARG A 4 39.72 63.79 32.58
C ARG A 4 40.38 62.84 31.58
N ASP A 5 39.74 61.70 31.31
CA ASP A 5 40.26 60.73 30.36
C ASP A 5 40.29 61.36 28.95
N ASN A 6 41.30 61.02 28.16
CA ASN A 6 41.51 61.64 26.83
C ASN A 6 40.25 61.53 25.93
N ILE A 7 39.45 60.48 26.12
CA ILE A 7 38.18 60.27 25.41
C ILE A 7 37.11 61.27 25.88
N GLU A 8 36.98 61.50 27.18
CA GLU A 8 36.02 62.46 27.72
C GLU A 8 36.33 63.88 27.20
N LYS A 9 37.62 64.24 27.17
CA LYS A 9 38.06 65.51 26.58
C LYS A 9 37.70 65.63 25.10
N LEU A 10 37.96 64.60 24.30
CA LEU A 10 37.62 64.57 22.86
C LEU A 10 36.12 64.67 22.61
N ILE A 11 35.30 64.00 23.43
CA ILE A 11 33.83 64.06 23.31
C ILE A 11 33.33 65.45 23.65
N LEU A 12 33.80 66.06 24.74
CA LEU A 12 33.37 67.40 25.15
C LEU A 12 33.81 68.48 24.17
N GLU A 13 35.01 68.37 23.58
CA GLU A 13 35.53 69.31 22.58
C GLU A 13 34.79 69.23 21.24
N ASN A 14 34.14 68.11 20.94
CA ASN A 14 33.41 67.88 19.69
C ASN A 14 31.89 67.69 19.91
N ILE A 15 31.37 68.02 21.09
CA ILE A 15 29.99 67.69 21.45
C ILE A 15 28.96 68.34 20.53
N ASP A 16 29.26 69.55 20.05
CA ASP A 16 28.41 70.28 19.11
C ASP A 16 28.31 69.52 17.78
N ALA A 17 29.45 69.06 17.23
CA ALA A 17 29.49 68.25 16.00
C ALA A 17 28.90 66.84 16.17
N LEU A 18 28.91 66.30 17.40
CA LEU A 18 28.32 64.98 17.71
C LEU A 18 26.79 65.05 17.88
N ASN A 19 26.26 66.21 18.28
CA ASN A 19 24.82 66.47 18.44
C ASN A 19 24.18 67.13 17.21
N ASP A 20 24.84 67.09 16.05
CA ASP A 20 24.38 67.73 14.82
C ASP A 20 23.08 67.14 14.24
N ASN A 21 22.66 65.94 14.66
CA ASN A 21 21.47 65.29 14.13
C ASN A 21 20.65 64.60 15.23
N GLU A 22 19.40 65.02 15.37
CA GLU A 22 18.41 64.29 16.15
C GLU A 22 17.78 63.18 15.28
N PRO A 23 17.50 61.99 15.83
CA PRO A 23 16.79 60.98 15.08
C PRO A 23 15.42 61.49 14.63
N MET A 24 14.95 60.99 13.49
CA MET A 24 13.61 61.30 12.99
C MET A 24 12.54 61.01 14.05
N GLU A 25 11.48 61.82 14.04
CA GLU A 25 10.35 61.67 14.96
C GLU A 25 9.81 60.23 14.97
N GLY A 26 9.51 59.71 16.16
CA GLY A 26 9.04 58.33 16.34
C GLY A 26 10.15 57.26 16.30
N HIS A 27 11.43 57.63 16.23
CA HIS A 27 12.55 56.67 16.32
C HIS A 27 12.50 55.81 17.58
N PHE A 28 12.27 56.40 18.76
CA PHE A 28 12.17 55.67 20.03
C PHE A 28 11.03 54.65 20.01
N ALA A 29 9.85 55.03 19.52
CA ALA A 29 8.72 54.12 19.39
C ALA A 29 9.01 52.95 18.42
N ARG A 30 9.69 53.22 17.30
CA ARG A 30 10.13 52.17 16.35
C ARG A 30 11.20 51.26 16.96
N PHE A 31 12.09 51.81 17.77
CA PHE A 31 13.13 51.07 18.46
C PHE A 31 12.53 50.16 19.54
N GLU A 32 11.64 50.68 20.37
CA GLU A 32 10.89 49.93 21.39
C GLU A 32 10.06 48.81 20.76
N ALA A 33 9.29 49.12 19.70
CA ALA A 33 8.54 48.10 18.96
C ALA A 33 9.44 46.99 18.38
N LYS A 34 10.66 47.32 17.94
CA LYS A 34 11.63 46.34 17.45
C LYS A 34 12.23 45.51 18.59
N LEU A 35 12.44 46.12 19.76
CA LEU A 35 12.94 45.44 20.96
C LEU A 35 11.90 44.43 21.48
N ASP A 36 10.64 44.84 21.59
CA ASP A 36 9.53 43.97 21.98
C ASP A 36 9.32 42.81 20.99
N ALA A 37 9.47 43.07 19.69
CA ALA A 37 9.40 42.03 18.66
C ALA A 37 10.54 41.00 18.79
N GLN A 38 11.71 41.39 19.32
CA GLN A 38 12.82 40.47 19.58
C GLN A 38 12.63 39.67 20.87
N HIS A 39 11.99 40.25 21.90
CA HIS A 39 11.69 39.56 23.16
C HIS A 39 10.45 38.66 23.10
N LYS A 40 9.65 38.74 22.04
CA LYS A 40 8.60 37.75 21.76
C LYS A 40 9.27 36.42 21.41
N ALA A 41 9.48 35.58 22.42
CA ALA A 41 10.04 34.24 22.25
C ALA A 41 9.33 33.55 21.07
N ARG A 42 10.06 33.33 19.98
CA ARG A 42 9.56 32.51 18.88
C ARG A 42 9.18 31.18 19.52
N ARG A 43 7.90 30.82 19.46
CA ARG A 43 7.42 29.52 19.92
C ARG A 43 8.06 28.46 19.02
N THR A 44 9.26 28.03 19.36
CA THR A 44 9.91 26.91 18.71
C THR A 44 9.20 25.67 19.24
N ILE A 45 8.48 24.98 18.37
CA ILE A 45 7.96 23.67 18.73
C ILE A 45 9.19 22.81 18.97
N SER A 46 9.35 22.30 20.20
CA SER A 46 10.49 21.45 20.51
C SER A 46 10.43 20.20 19.65
N LEU A 47 11.54 19.84 19.01
CA LEU A 47 11.64 18.62 18.21
C LEU A 47 11.22 17.38 19.03
N ASN A 48 11.46 17.37 20.35
CA ASN A 48 11.00 16.30 21.24
C ASN A 48 9.47 16.16 21.29
N LEU A 49 8.72 17.25 21.23
CA LEU A 49 7.26 17.19 21.16
C LEU A 49 6.80 16.62 19.81
N ILE A 50 7.43 17.04 18.71
CA ILE A 50 7.12 16.54 17.36
C ILE A 50 7.42 15.03 17.30
N MET A 51 8.57 14.59 17.81
CA MET A 51 8.96 13.18 17.84
C MET A 51 8.00 12.32 18.68
N LYS A 52 7.52 12.84 19.82
CA LYS A 52 6.52 12.14 20.65
C LYS A 52 5.18 12.01 19.93
N VAL A 53 4.72 13.09 19.29
CA VAL A 53 3.46 13.07 18.51
C VAL A 53 3.59 12.13 17.30
N ALA A 54 4.71 12.17 16.58
CA ALA A 54 4.98 11.28 15.46
C ALA A 54 5.00 9.80 15.91
N ALA A 55 5.64 9.49 17.03
CA ALA A 55 5.65 8.13 17.58
C ALA A 55 4.24 7.63 17.90
N VAL A 56 3.41 8.46 18.54
CA VAL A 56 2.01 8.11 18.85
C VAL A 56 1.21 7.85 17.57
N ILE A 57 1.38 8.69 16.53
CA ILE A 57 0.70 8.49 15.25
C ILE A 57 1.14 7.18 14.58
N VAL A 58 2.45 6.88 14.57
CA VAL A 58 2.97 5.63 14.02
C VAL A 58 2.42 4.43 14.78
N PHE A 59 2.43 4.45 16.11
CA PHE A 59 1.86 3.37 16.90
C PHE A 59 0.35 3.21 16.69
N ALA A 60 -0.39 4.32 16.57
CA ALA A 60 -1.81 4.28 16.26
C ALA A 60 -2.06 3.66 14.88
N PHE A 61 -1.28 4.04 13.85
CA PHE A 61 -1.37 3.46 12.51
C PHE A 61 -1.02 1.97 12.49
N LEU A 62 0.03 1.56 13.21
CA LEU A 62 0.40 0.15 13.31
C LEU A 62 -0.66 -0.65 14.07
N ALA A 63 -1.20 -0.11 15.16
CA ALA A 63 -2.24 -0.76 15.93
C ALA A 63 -3.57 -0.87 15.16
N THR A 64 -3.95 0.17 14.41
CA THR A 64 -5.16 0.15 13.57
C THR A 64 -4.97 -0.78 12.37
N ASN A 65 -3.80 -0.78 11.73
CA ASN A 65 -3.48 -1.72 10.67
C ASN A 65 -3.48 -3.17 11.19
N GLN A 66 -2.89 -3.42 12.35
CA GLN A 66 -2.88 -4.75 12.97
C GLN A 66 -4.29 -5.21 13.38
N ALA A 67 -5.11 -4.31 13.92
CA ALA A 67 -6.49 -4.59 14.26
C ALA A 67 -7.33 -4.83 12.98
N PHE A 68 -7.12 -4.06 11.93
CA PHE A 68 -7.76 -4.28 10.63
C PHE A 68 -7.39 -5.66 10.06
N ILE A 69 -6.12 -6.06 10.09
CA ILE A 69 -5.69 -7.41 9.69
C ILE A 69 -6.35 -8.50 10.56
N TYR A 70 -6.50 -8.26 11.87
CA TYR A 70 -7.03 -9.27 12.79
C TYR A 70 -8.56 -9.39 12.76
N PHE A 71 -9.28 -8.29 12.48
CA PHE A 71 -10.74 -8.23 12.53
C PHE A 71 -11.42 -8.16 11.15
N SER A 72 -10.67 -8.02 10.05
CA SER A 72 -11.22 -8.14 8.70
C SER A 72 -11.33 -9.62 8.29
N PRO A 73 -12.53 -10.12 7.96
CA PRO A 73 -12.74 -11.51 7.57
C PRO A 73 -12.11 -11.89 6.20
N ASP A 74 -11.81 -10.92 5.33
CA ASP A 74 -11.41 -11.18 3.93
C ASP A 74 -9.95 -10.83 3.57
N ASN A 75 -9.09 -10.45 4.52
CA ASN A 75 -7.70 -10.07 4.23
C ASN A 75 -6.71 -11.24 4.36
N GLN A 76 -7.02 -12.38 3.74
CA GLN A 76 -6.07 -13.50 3.55
C GLN A 76 -5.08 -13.27 2.40
N GLY A 77 -4.93 -12.04 1.90
CA GLY A 77 -4.22 -11.79 0.65
C GLY A 77 -2.71 -11.57 0.71
N ILE A 78 -2.11 -11.05 1.79
CA ILE A 78 -0.70 -10.57 1.68
C ILE A 78 0.25 -10.98 2.81
N ILE A 79 -0.18 -11.22 4.06
CA ILE A 79 0.73 -11.72 5.12
C ILE A 79 -0.03 -12.68 6.04
N ASN A 80 -0.40 -13.86 5.53
CA ASN A 80 -0.82 -14.99 6.33
C ASN A 80 -0.17 -16.27 5.80
N SER A 81 1.17 -16.34 5.84
CA SER A 81 1.89 -17.61 5.99
C SER A 81 1.76 -18.08 7.45
N LYS A 82 0.52 -18.20 7.94
CA LYS A 82 0.23 -18.64 9.30
C LYS A 82 0.08 -20.15 9.27
N SER A 83 1.20 -20.85 9.18
CA SER A 83 1.36 -22.23 9.65
C SER A 83 0.18 -23.17 9.33
N GLU A 84 -0.23 -23.26 8.08
CA GLU A 84 -0.57 -24.58 7.57
C GLU A 84 0.77 -25.31 7.45
N ALA A 85 0.87 -26.51 8.01
CA ALA A 85 2.04 -27.37 7.83
C ALA A 85 2.42 -27.30 6.36
N ALA A 86 3.61 -26.78 6.02
CA ALA A 86 4.04 -26.46 4.66
C ALA A 86 3.49 -27.52 3.70
N SER A 87 2.37 -27.20 3.05
CA SER A 87 1.55 -28.24 2.42
C SER A 87 2.33 -28.70 1.21
N ILE A 88 2.59 -29.99 1.16
CA ILE A 88 3.46 -30.54 0.11
C ILE A 88 2.84 -30.21 -1.25
N SER A 89 3.63 -29.69 -2.16
CA SER A 89 3.21 -29.31 -3.51
C SER A 89 4.23 -29.78 -4.53
N LEU A 90 3.97 -29.56 -5.82
CA LEU A 90 4.92 -29.92 -6.89
C LEU A 90 6.29 -29.26 -6.68
N ALA A 91 6.33 -28.04 -6.15
CA ALA A 91 7.55 -27.32 -5.81
C ALA A 91 8.45 -28.05 -4.80
N SER A 92 7.87 -28.93 -3.98
CA SER A 92 8.64 -29.72 -3.02
C SER A 92 9.36 -30.93 -3.64
N VAL A 93 8.98 -31.33 -4.85
CA VAL A 93 9.51 -32.52 -5.53
C VAL A 93 10.83 -32.20 -6.24
N SER A 94 10.88 -31.13 -7.04
CA SER A 94 12.11 -30.69 -7.72
C SER A 94 12.04 -29.21 -8.13
N PRO A 95 13.20 -28.57 -8.40
CA PRO A 95 13.24 -27.20 -8.90
C PRO A 95 12.46 -26.99 -10.20
N GLU A 96 12.49 -27.97 -11.10
CA GLU A 96 11.77 -27.92 -12.38
C GLU A 96 10.25 -27.92 -12.16
N TYR A 97 9.76 -28.73 -11.21
CA TYR A 97 8.34 -28.74 -10.86
C TYR A 97 7.90 -27.47 -10.11
N GLN A 98 8.80 -26.82 -9.36
CA GLN A 98 8.54 -25.51 -8.77
C GLN A 98 8.29 -24.45 -9.85
N GLU A 99 9.08 -24.43 -10.92
CA GLU A 99 8.88 -23.50 -12.03
C GLU A 99 7.53 -23.73 -12.73
N VAL A 100 7.15 -24.99 -12.91
CA VAL A 100 5.86 -25.36 -13.51
C VAL A 100 4.69 -24.94 -12.62
N GLU A 101 4.74 -25.23 -11.32
CA GLU A 101 3.75 -24.77 -10.35
C GLU A 101 3.62 -23.25 -10.35
N TYR A 102 4.74 -22.54 -10.36
CA TYR A 102 4.78 -21.09 -10.42
C TYR A 102 4.08 -20.56 -11.69
N TYR A 103 4.42 -21.12 -12.85
CA TYR A 103 3.82 -20.72 -14.13
C TYR A 103 2.29 -20.88 -14.13
N TYR A 104 1.78 -22.05 -13.72
CA TYR A 104 0.34 -22.31 -13.71
C TYR A 104 -0.38 -21.44 -12.69
N THR A 105 0.16 -21.33 -11.48
CA THR A 105 -0.44 -20.52 -10.40
C THR A 105 -0.53 -19.05 -10.82
N ASN A 106 0.53 -18.50 -11.43
CA ASN A 106 0.51 -17.12 -11.91
C ASN A 106 -0.51 -16.92 -13.05
N SER A 107 -0.60 -17.86 -13.98
CA SER A 107 -1.57 -17.82 -15.08
C SER A 107 -3.02 -17.90 -14.57
N ILE A 108 -3.28 -18.79 -13.61
CA ILE A 108 -4.60 -18.92 -12.97
C ILE A 108 -4.96 -17.63 -12.24
N ASN A 109 -4.05 -17.07 -11.44
CA ASN A 109 -4.28 -15.83 -10.71
C ASN A 109 -4.57 -14.66 -11.66
N THR A 110 -3.89 -14.59 -12.80
CA THR A 110 -4.18 -13.58 -13.82
C THR A 110 -5.63 -13.67 -14.32
N GLY A 111 -6.14 -14.89 -14.51
CA GLY A 111 -7.53 -15.10 -14.90
C GLY A 111 -8.53 -14.74 -13.79
N ILE A 112 -8.22 -15.10 -12.54
CA ILE A 112 -9.04 -14.74 -11.37
C ILE A 112 -9.07 -13.21 -11.16
N ASP A 113 -7.94 -12.52 -11.34
CA ASP A 113 -7.87 -11.06 -11.26
C ASP A 113 -8.74 -10.41 -12.36
N GLN A 114 -8.76 -10.99 -13.55
CA GLN A 114 -9.63 -10.52 -14.63
C GLN A 114 -11.11 -10.72 -14.28
N TRP A 115 -11.47 -11.88 -13.73
CA TRP A 115 -12.82 -12.16 -13.24
C TRP A 115 -13.26 -11.17 -12.16
N ASN A 116 -12.41 -10.91 -11.17
CA ASN A 116 -12.68 -9.97 -10.08
C ASN A 116 -12.92 -8.55 -10.59
N LYS A 117 -12.16 -8.10 -11.60
CA LYS A 117 -12.42 -6.80 -12.26
C LYS A 117 -13.80 -6.73 -12.91
N TRP A 118 -14.29 -7.83 -13.48
CA TRP A 118 -15.62 -7.88 -14.07
C TRP A 118 -16.73 -7.83 -13.02
N ILE A 119 -16.51 -8.45 -11.84
CA ILE A 119 -17.39 -8.28 -10.68
C ILE A 119 -17.47 -6.80 -10.30
N GLU A 120 -16.33 -6.12 -10.15
CA GLU A 120 -16.27 -4.69 -9.80
C GLU A 120 -16.98 -3.79 -10.84
N GLN A 121 -16.93 -4.19 -12.11
CA GLN A 121 -17.59 -3.49 -13.20
C GLN A 121 -19.09 -3.81 -13.32
N GLY A 122 -19.63 -4.69 -12.46
CA GLY A 122 -21.03 -5.11 -12.47
C GLY A 122 -21.40 -5.95 -13.69
N MET A 123 -20.43 -6.65 -14.29
CA MET A 123 -20.62 -7.47 -15.48
C MET A 123 -20.85 -8.96 -15.16
N ILE A 124 -20.71 -9.35 -13.89
CA ILE A 124 -20.94 -10.70 -13.40
C ILE A 124 -22.19 -10.67 -12.53
N SER A 125 -23.14 -11.56 -12.83
CA SER A 125 -24.31 -11.81 -12.00
C SER A 125 -23.98 -12.67 -10.78
N GLU A 126 -24.84 -12.63 -9.76
CA GLU A 126 -24.69 -13.46 -8.56
C GLU A 126 -24.67 -14.96 -8.89
N ASP A 127 -25.48 -15.40 -9.87
CA ASP A 127 -25.51 -16.81 -10.32
C ASP A 127 -24.19 -17.22 -11.00
N GLU A 128 -23.59 -16.35 -11.81
CA GLU A 128 -22.28 -16.60 -12.45
C GLU A 128 -21.15 -16.63 -11.43
N GLN A 129 -21.20 -15.75 -10.43
CA GLN A 129 -20.26 -15.77 -9.30
C GLN A 129 -20.37 -17.08 -8.52
N ASN A 130 -21.59 -17.48 -8.15
CA ASN A 130 -21.82 -18.75 -7.45
C ASN A 130 -21.34 -19.96 -8.27
N MET A 131 -21.51 -19.95 -9.60
CA MET A 131 -20.97 -20.98 -10.47
C MET A 131 -19.44 -21.05 -10.40
N MET A 132 -18.77 -19.90 -10.53
CA MET A 132 -17.30 -19.82 -10.44
C MET A 132 -16.79 -20.31 -9.07
N ASP A 133 -17.44 -19.87 -7.98
CA ASP A 133 -17.04 -20.25 -6.62
C ASP A 133 -17.17 -21.76 -6.40
N ASN A 134 -18.23 -22.39 -6.93
CA ASN A 134 -18.39 -23.84 -6.87
C ASN A 134 -17.30 -24.58 -7.64
N GLU A 135 -17.01 -24.17 -8.88
CA GLU A 135 -15.94 -24.76 -9.70
C GLU A 135 -14.57 -24.66 -8.99
N LEU A 136 -14.27 -23.50 -8.40
CA LEU A 136 -13.03 -23.29 -7.64
C LEU A 136 -12.96 -24.17 -6.39
N ALA A 137 -14.08 -24.35 -5.68
CA ALA A 137 -14.15 -25.21 -4.51
C ALA A 137 -13.96 -26.70 -4.86
N GLU A 138 -14.46 -27.15 -6.01
CA GLU A 138 -14.23 -28.50 -6.51
C GLU A 138 -12.74 -28.74 -6.80
N PHE A 139 -12.09 -27.80 -7.49
CA PHE A 139 -10.65 -27.85 -7.72
C PHE A 139 -9.87 -27.83 -6.40
N GLU A 140 -10.25 -27.01 -5.43
CA GLU A 140 -9.55 -26.98 -4.13
C GLU A 140 -9.66 -28.32 -3.41
N THR A 141 -10.85 -28.93 -3.40
CA THR A 141 -11.05 -30.26 -2.81
C THR A 141 -10.17 -31.32 -3.47
N LEU A 142 -10.08 -31.31 -4.80
CA LEU A 142 -9.22 -32.22 -5.55
C LEU A 142 -7.74 -31.99 -5.22
N TYR A 143 -7.30 -30.74 -5.15
CA TYR A 143 -5.92 -30.38 -4.81
C TYR A 143 -5.53 -30.90 -3.42
N GLN A 144 -6.37 -30.68 -2.42
CA GLN A 144 -6.13 -31.16 -1.06
C GLN A 144 -5.98 -32.69 -0.97
N ASN A 145 -6.70 -33.43 -1.82
CA ASN A 145 -6.52 -34.89 -1.91
C ASN A 145 -5.19 -35.26 -2.58
N LEU A 146 -4.83 -34.59 -3.67
CA LEU A 146 -3.53 -34.80 -4.33
C LEU A 146 -2.35 -34.43 -3.42
N GLN A 147 -2.46 -33.38 -2.61
CA GLN A 147 -1.44 -33.04 -1.61
C GLN A 147 -1.26 -34.14 -0.57
N LYS A 148 -2.36 -34.76 -0.09
CA LYS A 148 -2.28 -35.90 0.83
C LYS A 148 -1.61 -37.11 0.18
N ASP A 149 -1.95 -37.42 -1.07
CA ASP A 149 -1.35 -38.52 -1.82
C ASP A 149 0.15 -38.27 -2.06
N LEU A 150 0.53 -37.03 -2.36
CA LEU A 150 1.93 -36.63 -2.55
C LEU A 150 2.69 -36.70 -1.22
N ALA A 151 2.07 -36.29 -0.10
CA ALA A 151 2.67 -36.39 1.23
C ALA A 151 2.96 -37.84 1.60
N ALA A 152 2.03 -38.74 1.26
CA ALA A 152 2.20 -40.18 1.49
C ALA A 152 3.25 -40.80 0.55
N ASN A 153 3.35 -40.32 -0.70
CA ASN A 153 4.26 -40.87 -1.72
C ASN A 153 4.93 -39.76 -2.56
N PRO A 154 5.96 -39.07 -2.04
CA PRO A 154 6.54 -37.88 -2.71
C PRO A 154 7.17 -38.12 -4.09
N ASN A 155 7.55 -39.37 -4.38
CA ASN A 155 8.20 -39.78 -5.63
C ASN A 155 7.28 -40.58 -6.55
N ASP A 156 5.97 -40.67 -6.25
CA ASP A 156 5.04 -41.38 -7.13
C ASP A 156 4.71 -40.50 -8.35
N GLN A 157 5.28 -40.89 -9.50
CA GLN A 157 5.08 -40.16 -10.77
C GLN A 157 3.61 -40.04 -11.15
N ARG A 158 2.73 -40.97 -10.72
CA ARG A 158 1.29 -40.88 -11.00
C ARG A 158 0.65 -39.71 -10.27
N VAL A 159 1.05 -39.48 -9.02
CA VAL A 159 0.55 -38.34 -8.22
C VAL A 159 1.09 -37.03 -8.78
N ILE A 160 2.37 -36.98 -9.13
CA ILE A 160 2.99 -35.81 -9.77
C ILE A 160 2.28 -35.46 -11.08
N ASN A 161 2.03 -36.46 -11.94
CA ASN A 161 1.30 -36.26 -13.19
C ASN A 161 -0.15 -35.79 -12.94
N ALA A 162 -0.84 -36.35 -11.94
CA ALA A 162 -2.18 -35.92 -11.57
C ALA A 162 -2.21 -34.46 -11.07
N MET A 163 -1.18 -34.01 -10.33
CA MET A 163 -1.04 -32.60 -9.94
C MET A 163 -0.78 -31.69 -11.15
N LEU A 164 0.01 -32.13 -12.12
CA LEU A 164 0.21 -31.38 -13.37
C LEU A 164 -1.09 -31.26 -14.16
N GLU A 165 -1.81 -32.37 -14.33
CA GLU A 165 -3.11 -32.42 -14.99
C GLU A 165 -4.13 -31.54 -14.27
N TYR A 166 -4.11 -31.52 -12.93
CA TYR A 166 -4.91 -30.60 -12.13
C TYR A 166 -4.65 -29.13 -12.49
N TYR A 167 -3.39 -28.69 -12.49
CA TYR A 167 -3.05 -27.31 -12.85
C TYR A 167 -3.46 -26.95 -14.28
N GLN A 168 -3.23 -27.87 -15.22
CA GLN A 168 -3.64 -27.71 -16.62
C GLN A 168 -5.15 -27.59 -16.77
N ALA A 169 -5.91 -28.48 -16.11
CA ALA A 169 -7.37 -28.48 -16.14
C ALA A 169 -7.93 -27.20 -15.52
N LYS A 170 -7.43 -26.80 -14.34
CA LYS A 170 -7.85 -25.56 -13.67
C LYS A 170 -7.63 -24.34 -14.53
N LEU A 171 -6.44 -24.19 -15.13
CA LEU A 171 -6.15 -23.08 -16.04
C LEU A 171 -7.05 -23.12 -17.29
N SER A 172 -7.27 -24.32 -17.86
CA SER A 172 -8.13 -24.49 -19.04
C SER A 172 -9.57 -24.03 -18.76
N VAL A 173 -10.15 -24.45 -17.63
CA VAL A 173 -11.51 -24.06 -17.23
C VAL A 173 -11.60 -22.54 -17.05
N ILE A 174 -10.66 -21.93 -16.33
CA ILE A 174 -10.62 -20.47 -16.16
C ILE A 174 -10.56 -19.75 -17.51
N ASN A 175 -9.70 -20.19 -18.43
CA ASN A 175 -9.60 -19.59 -19.76
C ASN A 175 -10.89 -19.77 -20.58
N ILE A 176 -11.55 -20.92 -20.51
CA ILE A 176 -12.82 -21.16 -21.18
C ILE A 176 -13.88 -20.19 -20.66
N ILE A 177 -13.99 -20.04 -19.33
CA ILE A 177 -14.97 -19.14 -18.70
C ILE A 177 -14.72 -17.69 -19.14
N ILE A 178 -13.47 -17.23 -19.07
CA ILE A 178 -13.08 -15.87 -19.48
C ILE A 178 -13.41 -15.62 -20.95
N THR A 179 -13.00 -16.53 -21.83
CA THR A 179 -13.25 -16.41 -23.28
C THR A 179 -14.75 -16.35 -23.58
N LYS A 180 -15.56 -17.18 -22.90
CA LYS A 180 -17.00 -17.22 -23.11
C LYS A 180 -17.69 -15.93 -22.65
N LEU A 181 -17.25 -15.35 -21.54
CA LEU A 181 -17.78 -14.07 -21.09
C LEU A 181 -17.41 -12.93 -22.03
N GLU A 182 -16.18 -12.89 -22.54
CA GLU A 182 -15.76 -11.91 -23.55
C GLU A 182 -16.62 -12.00 -24.82
N GLU A 183 -16.87 -13.22 -25.32
CA GLU A 183 -17.76 -13.46 -26.47
C GLU A 183 -19.18 -12.94 -26.22
N VAL A 184 -19.73 -13.16 -25.02
CA VAL A 184 -21.08 -12.70 -24.65
C VAL A 184 -21.12 -11.17 -24.61
N GLN A 185 -20.14 -10.52 -23.98
CA GLN A 185 -20.08 -9.06 -23.89
C GLN A 185 -19.95 -8.39 -25.26
N GLN A 186 -19.11 -8.94 -26.15
CA GLN A 186 -18.96 -8.43 -27.51
C GLN A 186 -20.29 -8.48 -28.26
N LYS A 187 -21.00 -9.61 -28.21
CA LYS A 187 -22.32 -9.75 -28.87
C LYS A 187 -23.36 -8.79 -28.30
N THR A 188 -23.38 -8.58 -26.98
CA THR A 188 -24.29 -7.60 -26.36
C THR A 188 -24.00 -6.18 -26.81
N GLN A 189 -22.71 -5.83 -26.97
CA GLN A 189 -22.29 -4.51 -27.45
C GLN A 189 -22.68 -4.29 -28.92
N GLU A 190 -22.46 -5.28 -29.79
CA GLU A 190 -22.86 -5.25 -31.20
C GLU A 190 -24.37 -5.08 -31.36
N ALA A 191 -25.17 -5.88 -30.65
CA ALA A 191 -26.63 -5.79 -30.69
C ALA A 191 -27.15 -4.41 -30.23
N LYS A 192 -26.50 -3.80 -29.23
CA LYS A 192 -26.86 -2.45 -28.75
C LYS A 192 -26.52 -1.37 -29.78
N GLN A 193 -25.42 -1.51 -30.51
CA GLN A 193 -25.03 -0.57 -31.57
C GLN A 193 -25.97 -0.65 -32.78
N GLU A 194 -26.36 -1.85 -33.20
CA GLU A 194 -27.34 -2.05 -34.27
C GLU A 194 -28.71 -1.46 -33.91
N ALA A 195 -29.18 -1.66 -32.67
CA ALA A 195 -30.44 -1.11 -32.21
C ALA A 195 -30.47 0.43 -32.12
N MET A 196 -29.31 1.09 -31.94
CA MET A 196 -29.20 2.56 -31.93
C MET A 196 -29.07 3.16 -33.34
N ALA A 197 -28.77 2.35 -34.35
CA ALA A 197 -28.61 2.78 -35.73
C ALA A 197 -29.92 2.75 -36.55
N ILE A 198 -31.01 2.27 -35.96
CA ILE A 198 -32.37 2.17 -36.52
C ILE A 198 -33.26 3.24 -35.88
#